data_AF-A0A4Q6BMI1-F1
#
_entry.id   AF-A0A4Q6BMI1-F1
#
_cell.length_a   1.000
_cell.length_b   1.000
_cell.length_c   1.000
_cell.angle_alpha   90.00
_cell.angle_beta   90.00
_cell.angle_gamma   90.00
#
_symmetry.space_group_name_H-M   'P 1'
#
loop_
_entity.id
_entity.type
_entity.pdbx_description
1 polymer ?
#
loop_
_entity_poly.entity_id
_entity_poly.type
_entity_poly.pdbx_seq_one_letter_code
_entity_poly.pdbx_strand_id
1 'polypeptide(L)'
;MKNDAKNSISQVKPPVAAKKPQTFELHGDRRTDDYFWMREKTDPEVMKLLNEENAYTESVLSPLQSLQDKLFEEMKGRIKEDDADVPVKRGDYYYYSRMETGREYAIHCRKHKSLDAPEEIILDE
;
A
#
# COMPACT_ATOMS: atom_id res chain seq x y z
N MET A 1 -23.67 39.53 -10.35
CA MET A 1 -23.13 38.41 -11.14
C MET A 1 -23.10 37.20 -10.26
N LYS A 2 -23.81 36.15 -10.69
CA LYS A 2 -24.00 34.86 -10.01
C LYS A 2 -22.69 34.07 -10.04
N ASN A 3 -22.36 33.38 -8.95
CA ASN A 3 -22.06 31.95 -8.99
C ASN A 3 -21.92 31.40 -7.57
N ASP A 4 -23.05 30.92 -7.06
CA ASP A 4 -23.15 29.90 -6.04
C ASP A 4 -22.47 28.61 -6.54
N ALA A 5 -21.22 28.38 -6.15
CA ALA A 5 -20.64 27.04 -6.18
C ALA A 5 -20.91 26.38 -4.82
N LYS A 6 -22.17 26.01 -4.58
CA LYS A 6 -22.52 25.08 -3.49
C LYS A 6 -21.78 23.77 -3.77
N ASN A 7 -20.70 23.55 -3.04
CA ASN A 7 -19.94 22.31 -3.05
C ASN A 7 -20.86 21.18 -2.55
N SER A 8 -21.55 20.53 -3.48
CA SER A 8 -22.38 19.36 -3.21
C SER A 8 -21.46 18.15 -3.07
N ILE A 9 -20.77 18.06 -1.93
CA ILE A 9 -20.25 16.77 -1.46
C ILE A 9 -21.48 15.89 -1.28
N SER A 10 -21.62 14.91 -2.16
CA SER A 10 -22.67 13.89 -2.11
C SER A 10 -22.85 13.43 -0.66
N GLN A 11 -24.08 13.47 -0.16
CA GLN A 11 -24.43 13.01 1.19
C GLN A 11 -24.40 11.48 1.28
N VAL A 12 -23.28 10.86 0.90
CA VAL A 12 -23.06 9.45 1.19
C VAL A 12 -22.78 9.36 2.67
N LYS A 13 -23.56 8.55 3.38
CA LYS A 13 -23.38 8.34 4.82
C LYS A 13 -22.34 7.23 5.01
N PRO A 14 -21.43 7.37 5.99
CA PRO A 14 -20.52 6.29 6.31
C PRO A 14 -21.32 5.07 6.80
N PRO A 15 -20.85 3.85 6.50
CA PRO A 15 -21.47 2.65 7.07
C PRO A 15 -21.30 2.66 8.59
N VAL A 16 -22.28 2.09 9.29
CA VAL A 16 -22.30 2.07 10.75
C VAL A 16 -22.10 0.64 11.20
N ALA A 17 -20.95 0.40 11.84
CA ALA A 17 -20.63 -0.90 12.41
C ALA A 17 -21.56 -1.29 13.57
N ALA A 18 -21.96 -2.57 13.58
CA ALA A 18 -22.68 -3.14 14.70
C ALA A 18 -21.80 -3.18 15.95
N LYS A 19 -22.37 -2.80 17.09
CA LYS A 19 -21.73 -2.94 18.41
C LYS A 19 -22.05 -4.32 18.97
N LYS A 20 -21.02 -5.13 19.19
CA LYS A 20 -21.10 -6.44 19.85
C LYS A 20 -20.12 -6.44 21.04
N PRO A 21 -20.59 -6.02 22.23
CA PRO A 21 -19.74 -5.84 23.40
C PRO A 21 -19.02 -7.14 23.79
N GLN A 22 -17.69 -7.12 23.78
CA GLN A 22 -16.86 -8.18 24.34
C GLN A 22 -16.04 -7.63 25.49
N THR A 23 -16.18 -8.23 26.67
CA THR A 23 -15.48 -7.79 27.87
C THR A 23 -14.27 -8.66 28.14
N PHE A 24 -13.14 -8.01 28.40
CA PHE A 24 -11.88 -8.64 28.77
C PHE A 24 -11.52 -8.22 30.20
N GLU A 25 -11.03 -9.18 30.97
CA GLU A 25 -10.50 -8.95 32.30
C GLU A 25 -9.03 -9.39 32.32
N LEU A 26 -8.14 -8.47 32.68
CA LEU A 26 -6.71 -8.74 32.73
C LEU A 26 -6.10 -7.93 33.88
N HIS A 27 -5.35 -8.59 34.76
CA HIS A 27 -4.70 -7.97 35.92
C HIS A 27 -5.66 -7.18 36.85
N GLY A 28 -6.92 -7.60 36.93
CA GLY A 28 -7.95 -6.92 37.75
C GLY A 28 -8.62 -5.73 37.06
N ASP A 29 -8.19 -5.38 35.83
CA ASP A 29 -8.83 -4.35 35.01
C ASP A 29 -9.81 -4.97 34.04
N ARG A 30 -10.99 -4.35 33.92
CA ARG A 30 -12.06 -4.77 33.01
C ARG A 30 -12.27 -3.75 31.91
N ARG A 31 -12.13 -4.17 30.65
CA ARG A 31 -12.41 -3.37 29.45
C ARG A 31 -13.48 -4.02 28.58
N THR A 32 -14.35 -3.23 27.99
CA THR A 32 -15.33 -3.69 27.01
C THR A 32 -14.99 -3.11 25.65
N ASP A 33 -14.86 -3.97 24.65
CA ASP A 33 -14.64 -3.62 23.25
C ASP A 33 -15.89 -4.00 22.44
N ASP A 34 -16.61 -3.00 21.95
CA ASP A 34 -17.83 -3.17 21.15
C ASP A 34 -17.54 -3.72 19.73
N TYR A 35 -16.28 -3.73 19.30
CA TYR A 35 -15.89 -4.01 17.92
C TYR A 35 -14.88 -5.15 17.79
N PHE A 36 -14.60 -5.88 18.87
CA PHE A 36 -13.64 -6.99 18.86
C PHE A 36 -13.94 -8.04 17.78
N TRP A 37 -15.22 -8.25 17.47
CA TRP A 37 -15.67 -9.17 16.41
C TRP A 37 -15.08 -8.86 15.03
N MET A 38 -14.71 -7.60 14.75
CA MET A 38 -14.07 -7.21 13.49
C MET A 38 -12.70 -7.82 13.27
N ARG A 39 -12.09 -8.40 14.31
CA ARG A 39 -10.81 -9.08 14.21
C ARG A 39 -10.87 -10.32 13.32
N GLU A 40 -12.02 -10.98 13.23
CA GLU A 40 -12.19 -12.20 12.44
C GLU A 40 -12.35 -11.87 10.95
N LYS A 41 -11.26 -11.94 10.20
CA LYS A 41 -11.21 -11.49 8.81
C LYS A 41 -12.06 -12.33 7.86
N THR A 42 -12.33 -13.58 8.22
CA THR A 42 -13.15 -14.49 7.40
C THR A 42 -14.65 -14.39 7.70
N ASP A 43 -15.03 -13.62 8.72
CA ASP A 43 -16.42 -13.43 9.08
C ASP A 43 -17.16 -12.66 7.96
N PRO A 44 -18.29 -13.18 7.44
CA PRO A 44 -19.04 -12.53 6.37
C PRO A 44 -19.54 -11.12 6.70
N GLU A 45 -19.83 -10.83 7.97
CA GLU A 45 -20.26 -9.51 8.43
C GLU A 45 -19.10 -8.51 8.40
N VAL A 46 -17.89 -8.96 8.72
CA VAL A 46 -16.67 -8.15 8.59
C VAL A 46 -16.39 -7.84 7.14
N MET A 47 -16.43 -8.85 6.27
CA MET A 47 -16.24 -8.66 4.82
C MET A 47 -17.29 -7.71 4.23
N LYS A 48 -18.55 -7.83 4.66
CA LYS A 48 -19.61 -6.91 4.24
C LYS A 48 -19.29 -5.47 4.65
N LEU A 49 -18.93 -5.24 5.90
CA LEU A 49 -18.59 -3.90 6.40
C LEU A 49 -17.39 -3.31 5.65
N LEU A 50 -16.34 -4.10 5.40
CA LEU A 50 -15.16 -3.65 4.63
C LEU A 50 -15.53 -3.22 3.21
N ASN A 51 -16.41 -3.96 2.54
CA ASN A 51 -16.89 -3.59 1.20
C ASN A 51 -17.74 -2.30 1.23
N GLU A 52 -18.57 -2.13 2.26
CA GLU A 52 -19.34 -0.89 2.46
C GLU A 52 -18.42 0.32 2.71
N GLU A 53 -17.36 0.15 3.50
CA GLU A 53 -16.35 1.19 3.76
C GLU A 53 -15.54 1.54 2.50
N ASN A 54 -15.16 0.54 1.69
CA ASN A 54 -14.48 0.77 0.42
C ASN A 54 -15.37 1.55 -0.55
N ALA A 55 -16.64 1.16 -0.69
CA ALA A 55 -17.60 1.87 -1.54
C ALA A 55 -17.86 3.30 -1.06
N TYR A 56 -17.96 3.51 0.25
CA TYR A 56 -18.04 4.84 0.83
C TYR A 56 -16.81 5.68 0.48
N THR A 57 -15.61 5.13 0.68
CA THR A 57 -14.33 5.78 0.38
C THR A 57 -14.24 6.18 -1.10
N GLU A 58 -14.53 5.25 -2.01
CA GLU A 58 -14.58 5.51 -3.46
C GLU A 58 -15.56 6.64 -3.79
N SER A 59 -16.75 6.63 -3.21
CA SER A 59 -17.76 7.66 -3.47
C SER A 59 -17.35 9.06 -3.00
N VAL A 60 -16.68 9.15 -1.85
CA VAL A 60 -16.21 10.42 -1.27
C VAL A 60 -14.98 10.93 -2.00
N LEU A 61 -14.09 10.04 -2.44
CA LEU A 61 -12.84 10.40 -3.12
C LEU A 61 -13.00 10.54 -4.64
N SER A 62 -14.09 10.05 -5.23
CA SER A 62 -14.36 10.13 -6.67
C SER A 62 -14.15 11.53 -7.28
N PRO A 63 -14.57 12.65 -6.64
CA PRO A 63 -14.32 13.99 -7.18
C PRO A 63 -12.83 14.38 -7.24
N LEU A 64 -11.97 13.68 -6.49
CA LEU A 64 -10.54 13.94 -6.41
C LEU A 64 -9.72 13.06 -7.36
N GLN A 65 -10.35 12.20 -8.17
CA GLN A 65 -9.64 11.23 -9.02
C GLN A 65 -8.58 11.89 -9.90
N SER A 66 -8.90 12.99 -10.58
CA SER A 66 -7.93 13.69 -11.44
C SER A 66 -6.73 14.26 -10.68
N LEU A 67 -6.91 14.64 -9.41
CA LEU A 67 -5.81 15.07 -8.56
C LEU A 67 -4.94 13.88 -8.12
N GLN A 68 -5.57 12.76 -7.78
CA GLN A 68 -4.86 11.51 -7.45
C GLN A 68 -4.01 11.04 -8.62
N ASP A 69 -4.57 11.01 -9.83
CA ASP A 69 -3.86 10.60 -11.05
C ASP A 69 -2.66 11.51 -11.33
N LYS A 70 -2.83 12.83 -11.18
CA LYS A 70 -1.74 13.79 -11.35
C LYS A 70 -0.62 13.56 -10.34
N LEU A 71 -0.95 13.36 -9.06
CA LEU A 71 0.04 13.10 -8.01
C LEU A 71 0.75 11.77 -8.23
N PHE A 72 0.04 10.75 -8.71
CA PHE A 72 0.62 9.46 -9.06
C PHE A 72 1.68 9.61 -10.14
N GLU A 73 1.37 10.27 -11.26
CA GLU A 73 2.32 10.51 -12.34
C GLU A 73 3.52 11.37 -11.90
N GLU A 74 3.28 12.38 -11.04
CA GLU A 74 4.36 13.18 -10.48
C GLU A 74 5.30 12.38 -9.57
N MET A 75 4.77 11.46 -8.76
CA MET A 75 5.57 10.58 -7.91
C MET A 75 6.33 9.56 -8.75
N LYS A 76 5.64 8.91 -9.70
CA LYS A 76 6.23 7.94 -10.62
C LYS A 76 7.37 8.56 -11.44
N GLY A 77 7.16 9.76 -11.99
CA GLY A 77 8.18 10.47 -12.77
C GLY A 77 9.42 10.89 -11.97
N ARG A 78 9.39 10.84 -10.63
CA ARG A 78 10.55 11.08 -9.77
C ARG A 78 11.32 9.81 -9.41
N ILE A 79 10.74 8.64 -9.69
CA ILE A 79 11.37 7.34 -9.45
C ILE A 79 12.16 6.97 -10.71
N LYS A 80 13.44 6.66 -10.53
CA LYS A 80 14.26 6.10 -11.59
C LYS A 80 13.97 4.60 -11.67
N GLU A 81 13.21 4.17 -12.67
CA GLU A 81 12.78 2.77 -12.78
C GLU A 81 13.93 1.82 -13.12
N ASP A 82 14.99 2.32 -13.76
CA ASP A 82 16.23 1.62 -14.06
C ASP A 82 17.36 2.09 -13.13
N ASP A 83 17.36 1.57 -11.91
CA ASP A 83 18.44 1.85 -10.97
C ASP A 83 19.23 0.61 -10.61
N ALA A 84 20.54 0.80 -10.45
CA ALA A 84 21.45 -0.24 -10.03
C ALA A 84 22.28 0.29 -8.87
N ASP A 85 22.33 -0.49 -7.79
CA ASP A 85 23.14 -0.14 -6.64
C ASP A 85 24.63 -0.18 -6.99
N VAL A 86 25.40 0.61 -6.26
CA VAL A 86 26.86 0.60 -6.41
C VAL A 86 27.40 -0.80 -6.04
N PRO A 87 28.14 -1.48 -6.93
CA PRO A 87 28.60 -2.84 -6.67
C PRO A 87 29.54 -2.93 -5.46
N VAL A 88 29.23 -3.85 -4.55
CA VAL A 88 30.01 -4.11 -3.33
C VAL A 88 30.85 -5.37 -3.52
N LYS A 89 32.17 -5.24 -3.36
CA LYS A 89 33.09 -6.38 -3.43
C LYS A 89 33.01 -7.23 -2.16
N ARG A 90 32.78 -8.54 -2.32
CA ARG A 90 32.88 -9.56 -1.26
C ARG A 90 33.59 -10.79 -1.81
N GLY A 91 34.81 -11.04 -1.33
CA GLY A 91 35.67 -12.10 -1.86
C GLY A 91 36.00 -11.88 -3.34
N ASP A 92 35.83 -12.92 -4.14
CA ASP A 92 36.03 -12.90 -5.59
C ASP A 92 34.83 -12.35 -6.37
N TYR A 93 33.78 -11.85 -5.71
CA TYR A 93 32.57 -11.37 -6.38
C TYR A 93 32.25 -9.91 -6.05
N TYR A 94 31.62 -9.22 -7.00
CA TYR A 94 30.95 -7.94 -6.82
C TYR A 94 29.45 -8.17 -6.84
N TYR A 95 28.74 -7.71 -5.81
CA TYR A 95 27.30 -7.87 -5.66
C TYR A 95 26.59 -6.54 -5.87
N TYR A 96 25.45 -6.56 -6.53
CA TYR A 96 24.57 -5.39 -6.68
C TYR A 96 23.14 -5.86 -6.93
N SER A 97 22.20 -5.00 -6.59
CA SER A 97 20.79 -5.10 -6.98
C SER A 97 20.52 -4.15 -8.14
N ARG A 98 19.61 -4.54 -9.03
CA ARG A 98 19.08 -3.65 -10.04
C ARG A 98 17.57 -3.77 -10.15
N MET A 99 16.92 -2.65 -10.41
CA MET A 99 15.52 -2.57 -10.81
C MET A 99 15.44 -2.54 -12.33
N GLU A 100 14.45 -3.24 -12.89
CA GLU A 100 14.09 -3.13 -14.31
C GLU A 100 12.81 -2.32 -14.44
N THR A 101 12.73 -1.50 -15.48
CA THR A 101 11.51 -0.78 -15.87
C THR A 101 10.32 -1.74 -15.94
N GLY A 102 9.25 -1.39 -15.23
CA GLY A 102 8.03 -2.22 -15.17
C GLY A 102 8.10 -3.44 -14.25
N ARG A 103 9.19 -3.66 -13.52
CA ARG A 103 9.24 -4.65 -12.43
C ARG A 103 9.03 -3.99 -11.07
N GLU A 104 8.34 -4.69 -10.19
CA GLU A 104 8.07 -4.23 -8.82
C GLU A 104 9.18 -4.64 -7.84
N TYR A 105 10.02 -5.60 -8.21
CA TYR A 105 11.04 -6.19 -7.35
C TYR A 105 12.44 -6.13 -7.96
N ALA A 106 13.44 -6.19 -7.08
CA ALA A 106 14.84 -6.11 -7.45
C ALA A 106 15.38 -7.45 -7.94
N ILE A 107 16.30 -7.38 -8.91
CA ILE A 107 17.10 -8.52 -9.35
C ILE A 107 18.45 -8.44 -8.63
N HIS A 108 18.78 -9.48 -7.89
CA HIS A 108 20.05 -9.60 -7.16
C HIS A 108 21.09 -10.28 -8.05
N CYS A 109 22.17 -9.56 -8.33
CA CYS A 109 23.18 -9.96 -9.30
C CYS A 109 24.58 -10.02 -8.66
N ARG A 110 25.47 -10.77 -9.29
CA ARG A 110 26.92 -10.72 -9.00
C ARG A 110 27.78 -10.80 -10.26
N LYS A 111 29.02 -10.36 -10.14
CA LYS A 111 30.07 -10.49 -11.17
C LYS A 111 31.35 -11.05 -10.56
N HIS A 112 32.00 -11.96 -11.27
CA HIS A 112 33.20 -12.64 -10.77
C HIS A 112 34.49 -11.89 -11.14
N LYS A 113 35.32 -11.58 -10.14
CA LYS A 113 36.65 -10.96 -10.15
C LYS A 113 36.78 -9.56 -10.75
N SER A 114 35.96 -9.20 -11.72
CA SER A 114 35.91 -7.88 -12.37
C SER A 114 34.47 -7.39 -12.55
N LEU A 115 34.29 -6.07 -12.65
CA LEU A 115 33.00 -5.46 -13.01
C LEU A 115 32.68 -5.61 -14.51
N ASP A 116 33.67 -5.97 -15.33
CA ASP A 116 33.49 -6.27 -16.76
C ASP A 116 33.14 -7.75 -17.01
N ALA A 117 33.16 -8.58 -15.96
CA ALA A 117 32.76 -9.98 -16.06
C ALA A 117 31.25 -10.09 -16.34
N PRO A 118 30.81 -11.19 -16.99
CA PRO A 118 29.38 -11.44 -17.21
C PRO A 118 28.62 -11.42 -15.88
N GLU A 119 27.41 -10.84 -15.92
CA GLU A 119 26.47 -10.83 -14.80
C GLU A 119 25.94 -12.25 -14.56
N GLU A 120 25.87 -12.64 -13.29
CA GLU A 120 25.18 -13.83 -12.81
C GLU A 120 24.02 -13.40 -11.91
N ILE A 121 22.80 -13.82 -12.24
CA ILE A 121 21.60 -13.60 -11.41
C ILE A 121 21.59 -14.61 -10.27
N ILE A 122 21.45 -14.12 -9.04
CA ILE A 122 21.32 -14.93 -7.83
C ILE A 122 19.85 -15.17 -7.52
N LEU A 123 19.03 -14.12 -7.61
CA LEU A 123 17.61 -14.12 -7.30
C LEU A 123 16.89 -13.07 -8.15
N ASP A 124 15.78 -13.50 -8.72
CA ASP A 124 14.74 -12.65 -9.30
C ASP A 124 13.53 -12.81 -8.36
N GLU A 125 13.21 -11.77 -7.60
CA GLU A 125 12.12 -11.75 -6.61
C GLU A 125 10.74 -11.69 -7.28
#